data_AF-A0AAW9DJM1-F1
#
_entry.id   AF-A0AAW9DJM1-F1
#
_cell.length_a   1.000
_cell.length_b   1.000
_cell.length_c   1.000
_cell.angle_alpha   90.00
_cell.angle_beta   90.00
_cell.angle_gamma   90.00
#
_symmetry.space_group_name_H-M   'P 1'
#
loop_
_entity.id
_entity.type
_entity.pdbx_description
1 polymer ?
#
loop_
_entity_poly.entity_id
_entity_poly.type
_entity_poly.pdbx_seq_one_letter_code
_entity_poly.pdbx_strand_id
1 'polypeptide(L)'
;MSKLPKNFLWGGAVAAHQLEGGWQEGGKGISVADVMTAGRHGVPREITAGVLEGKYYPNHEAIDFYHRYKEDIALFAEMGFKCFRTSIAWTRIFPKGDEL
;
A
#
# COMPACT_ATOMS: atom_id res chain seq x y z
N MET A 1 -36.93 -9.93 4.07
CA MET A 1 -35.85 -9.94 5.09
C MET A 1 -34.51 -10.12 4.38
N SER A 2 -33.46 -9.39 4.78
CA SER A 2 -32.12 -9.60 4.23
C SER A 2 -31.56 -10.96 4.68
N LYS A 3 -30.77 -11.63 3.82
CA LYS A 3 -30.14 -12.92 4.14
C LYS A 3 -28.89 -12.79 5.02
N LEU A 4 -28.26 -11.62 5.03
CA LEU A 4 -27.03 -11.36 5.79
C LEU A 4 -27.33 -10.78 7.18
N PRO A 5 -26.42 -11.00 8.16
CA PRO A 5 -26.50 -10.37 9.47
C PRO A 5 -26.61 -8.84 9.36
N LYS A 6 -27.32 -8.21 10.30
CA LYS A 6 -27.49 -6.75 10.34
C LYS A 6 -26.15 -5.99 10.48
N ASN A 7 -25.17 -6.62 11.10
CA ASN A 7 -23.82 -6.10 11.34
C ASN A 7 -22.77 -6.68 10.38
N PHE A 8 -23.19 -7.18 9.21
CA PHE A 8 -22.25 -7.66 8.20
C PHE A 8 -21.27 -6.54 7.81
N LEU A 9 -19.97 -6.80 7.92
CA LEU A 9 -18.89 -5.83 7.72
C LEU A 9 -18.56 -5.69 6.23
N TRP A 10 -19.41 -4.98 5.50
CA TRP A 10 -19.07 -4.53 4.14
C TRP A 10 -17.90 -3.55 4.18
N GLY A 11 -16.98 -3.69 3.22
CA GLY A 11 -15.79 -2.85 3.18
C GLY A 11 -14.94 -3.11 1.95
N GLY A 12 -13.74 -2.53 1.97
CA GLY A 12 -12.71 -2.70 0.94
C GLY A 12 -11.37 -3.09 1.55
N ALA A 13 -10.50 -3.67 0.73
CA ALA A 13 -9.20 -4.17 1.16
C ALA A 13 -8.08 -3.73 0.22
N VAL A 14 -6.95 -3.36 0.82
CA VAL A 14 -5.71 -2.94 0.15
C VAL A 14 -4.50 -3.39 0.98
N ALA A 15 -3.28 -3.15 0.48
CA ALA A 15 -2.04 -3.30 1.25
C ALA A 15 -1.12 -2.10 1.01
N ALA A 16 -0.46 -1.63 2.09
CA ALA A 16 0.30 -0.38 2.14
C ALA A 16 1.21 -0.13 0.93
N HIS A 17 2.08 -1.08 0.59
CA HIS A 17 3.04 -0.92 -0.51
C HIS A 17 2.39 -0.76 -1.89
N GLN A 18 1.12 -1.12 -2.05
CA GLN A 18 0.40 -1.04 -3.32
C GLN A 18 -0.33 0.29 -3.52
N LEU A 19 -0.56 1.07 -2.45
CA LEU A 19 -1.32 2.30 -2.54
C LEU A 19 -0.69 3.53 -1.87
N GLU A 20 0.07 3.35 -0.79
CA GLU A 20 0.57 4.47 0.01
C GLU A 20 1.44 5.42 -0.80
N GLY A 21 2.45 4.90 -1.52
CA GLY A 21 3.51 5.76 -2.03
C GLY A 21 4.35 6.33 -0.89
N GLY A 22 4.90 7.54 -1.06
CA GLY A 22 5.72 8.20 -0.05
C GLY A 22 6.80 7.28 0.52
N TRP A 23 7.47 6.51 -0.35
CA TRP A 23 8.21 5.31 0.05
C TRP A 23 9.45 5.57 0.91
N GLN A 24 9.93 6.82 0.95
CA GLN A 24 11.02 7.30 1.83
C GLN A 24 10.55 8.37 2.83
N GLU A 25 9.27 8.73 2.82
CA GLU A 25 8.76 9.77 3.70
C GLU A 25 8.58 9.29 5.13
N GLY A 26 8.70 10.22 6.08
CA GLY A 26 8.59 9.93 7.51
C GLY A 26 9.65 8.94 8.02
N GLY A 27 10.80 8.84 7.36
CA GLY A 27 11.87 7.92 7.74
C GLY A 27 11.60 6.45 7.38
N LYS A 28 10.64 6.18 6.48
CA LYS A 28 10.35 4.83 6.00
C LYS A 28 11.60 4.18 5.38
N GLY A 29 11.90 2.95 5.82
CA GLY A 29 12.95 2.12 5.24
C GLY A 29 12.55 1.42 3.93
N ILE A 30 13.56 0.87 3.25
CA ILE A 30 13.38 0.10 2.01
C ILE A 30 12.74 -1.25 2.34
N SER A 31 11.61 -1.54 1.71
CA SER A 31 10.94 -2.83 1.79
C SER A 31 11.29 -3.72 0.60
N VAL A 32 10.92 -5.01 0.68
CA VAL A 32 11.05 -5.93 -0.46
C VAL A 32 10.29 -5.46 -1.70
N ALA A 33 9.19 -4.71 -1.54
CA ALA A 33 8.43 -4.19 -2.67
C ALA A 33 9.14 -3.04 -3.38
N ASP A 34 9.96 -2.28 -2.65
CA ASP A 34 10.66 -1.10 -3.18
C ASP A 34 11.80 -1.46 -4.14
N VAL A 35 12.19 -2.75 -4.21
CA VAL A 35 13.21 -3.27 -5.13
C VAL A 35 12.63 -4.14 -6.25
N MET A 36 11.30 -4.14 -6.40
CA MET A 36 10.59 -4.87 -7.46
C MET A 36 10.18 -3.93 -8.60
N THR A 37 10.69 -4.16 -9.81
CA THR A 37 10.35 -3.32 -10.97
C THR A 37 8.92 -3.59 -11.46
N ALA A 38 8.37 -2.71 -12.30
CA ALA A 38 7.12 -3.01 -13.00
C ALA A 38 7.27 -4.20 -13.95
N GLY A 39 6.18 -4.94 -14.13
CA GLY A 39 6.07 -6.02 -15.11
C GLY A 39 4.74 -5.91 -15.87
N ARG A 40 4.45 -6.89 -16.70
CA ARG A 40 3.17 -7.02 -17.41
C ARG A 40 2.92 -8.48 -17.78
N HIS A 41 1.81 -8.77 -18.43
CA HIS A 41 1.59 -10.12 -18.96
C HIS A 41 2.74 -10.54 -19.90
N GLY A 42 3.32 -11.71 -19.65
CA GLY A 42 4.48 -12.22 -20.37
C GLY A 42 5.83 -11.59 -19.99
N VAL A 43 5.87 -10.61 -19.10
CA VAL A 43 7.11 -9.97 -18.63
C VAL A 43 7.09 -9.91 -17.10
N PRO A 44 7.83 -10.79 -16.39
CA PRO A 44 7.83 -10.81 -14.93
C PRO A 44 8.41 -9.51 -14.37
N ARG A 45 8.03 -9.20 -13.13
CA ARG A 45 8.72 -8.19 -12.34
C ARG A 45 10.14 -8.67 -12.03
N GLU A 46 11.10 -7.76 -12.05
CA GLU A 46 12.49 -8.04 -11.68
C GLU A 46 12.70 -7.68 -10.21
N ILE A 47 13.36 -8.55 -9.45
CA ILE A 47 13.85 -8.24 -8.10
C ILE A 47 15.29 -7.77 -8.25
N THR A 48 15.55 -6.52 -7.87
CA THR A 48 16.86 -5.88 -8.01
C THR A 48 17.64 -5.88 -6.69
N ALA A 49 18.96 -5.77 -6.75
CA ALA A 49 19.82 -5.66 -5.57
C ALA A 49 19.84 -4.21 -5.03
N GLY A 50 18.70 -3.77 -4.51
CA GLY A 50 18.48 -2.37 -4.11
C GLY A 50 17.78 -1.55 -5.19
N VAL A 51 17.65 -0.24 -4.95
CA VAL A 51 17.02 0.68 -5.89
C VAL A 51 18.05 1.17 -6.90
N LEU A 52 17.78 0.92 -8.19
CA LEU A 52 18.69 1.22 -9.29
C LEU A 52 18.17 2.37 -10.15
N GLU A 53 19.07 3.26 -10.57
CA GLU A 53 18.76 4.31 -11.54
C GLU A 53 18.31 3.71 -12.88
N GLY A 54 17.34 4.36 -13.54
CA GLY A 54 16.80 3.91 -14.83
C GLY A 54 15.83 2.72 -14.76
N LYS A 55 15.55 2.17 -13.56
CA LYS A 55 14.50 1.17 -13.36
C LYS A 55 13.23 1.83 -12.83
N TYR A 56 12.07 1.29 -13.23
CA TYR A 56 10.77 1.79 -12.78
C TYR A 56 10.21 0.91 -11.65
N TYR A 57 10.05 1.51 -10.47
CA TYR A 57 9.52 0.87 -9.26
C TYR A 57 8.14 1.44 -8.92
N PRO A 58 7.04 0.79 -9.35
CA PRO A 58 5.70 1.38 -9.24
C PRO A 58 5.24 1.58 -7.78
N ASN A 59 5.84 0.86 -6.83
CA ASN A 59 5.51 0.95 -5.42
C ASN A 59 6.04 2.22 -4.74
N HIS A 60 6.99 2.94 -5.38
CA HIS A 60 7.59 4.15 -4.81
C HIS A 60 6.56 5.29 -4.68
N GLU A 61 5.73 5.46 -5.70
CA GLU A 61 4.67 6.47 -5.76
C GLU A 61 3.26 5.86 -5.59
N ALA A 62 3.05 4.63 -6.10
CA ALA A 62 1.78 3.93 -6.04
C ALA A 62 0.61 4.80 -6.56
N ILE A 63 -0.39 5.08 -5.71
CA ILE A 63 -1.48 6.05 -6.02
C ILE A 63 -1.48 7.24 -5.06
N ASP A 64 -0.39 7.40 -4.30
CA ASP A 64 -0.19 8.48 -3.34
C ASP A 64 -1.25 8.56 -2.21
N PHE A 65 -1.72 7.41 -1.74
CA PHE A 65 -2.64 7.36 -0.59
C PHE A 65 -2.00 7.95 0.67
N TYR A 66 -0.67 7.97 0.80
CA TYR A 66 0.04 8.56 1.94
C TYR A 66 -0.33 10.04 2.16
N HIS A 67 -0.48 10.81 1.07
CA HIS A 67 -0.91 12.20 1.14
C HIS A 67 -2.43 12.38 1.02
N ARG A 68 -3.10 11.48 0.31
CA ARG A 68 -4.51 11.62 -0.11
C ARG A 68 -5.51 10.82 0.73
N TYR A 69 -5.04 10.12 1.77
CA TYR A 69 -5.89 9.20 2.53
C TYR A 69 -7.14 9.85 3.12
N LYS A 70 -7.12 11.16 3.41
CA LYS A 70 -8.29 11.86 3.97
C LYS A 70 -9.41 11.96 2.95
N GLU A 71 -9.07 12.35 1.73
CA GLU A 71 -10.00 12.43 0.60
C GLU A 71 -10.50 11.02 0.21
N ASP A 72 -9.59 10.04 0.18
CA ASP A 72 -9.96 8.67 -0.19
C ASP A 72 -10.83 7.99 0.88
N ILE A 73 -10.58 8.22 2.17
CA ILE A 73 -11.46 7.76 3.26
C ILE A 73 -12.84 8.43 3.18
N ALA A 74 -12.92 9.69 2.75
CA ALA A 74 -14.21 10.34 2.53
C ALA A 74 -15.02 9.63 1.44
N LEU A 75 -14.38 9.18 0.35
CA LEU A 75 -15.03 8.36 -0.68
C LEU A 75 -15.49 6.99 -0.14
N PHE A 76 -14.69 6.36 0.74
CA PHE A 76 -15.09 5.09 1.38
C PHE A 76 -16.31 5.27 2.29
N ALA A 77 -16.39 6.40 2.99
CA ALA A 77 -17.55 6.77 3.79
C ALA A 77 -18.79 7.05 2.93
N GLU A 78 -18.63 7.71 1.77
CA GLU A 78 -19.72 7.95 0.80
C GLU A 78 -20.33 6.64 0.30
N MET A 79 -19.50 5.62 0.01
CA MET A 79 -19.97 4.27 -0.34
C MET A 79 -20.58 3.50 0.83
N GLY A 80 -20.47 4.00 2.07
CA GLY A 80 -21.07 3.40 3.25
C GLY A 80 -20.28 2.23 3.84
N PHE A 81 -18.95 2.19 3.67
CA PHE A 81 -18.09 1.15 4.25
C PHE A 81 -18.32 1.01 5.77
N LYS A 82 -18.36 -0.24 6.24
CA LYS A 82 -18.42 -0.63 7.66
C LYS A 82 -17.07 -1.05 8.20
N CYS A 83 -16.15 -1.42 7.31
CA CYS A 83 -14.74 -1.62 7.62
C CYS A 83 -13.87 -1.20 6.43
N PHE A 84 -12.60 -0.91 6.71
CA PHE A 84 -11.55 -0.74 5.71
C PHE A 84 -10.34 -1.53 6.17
N ARG A 85 -9.88 -2.45 5.31
CA ARG A 85 -8.73 -3.31 5.60
C ARG A 85 -7.51 -2.79 4.85
N THR A 86 -6.46 -2.45 5.57
CA THR A 86 -5.12 -2.21 5.03
C THR A 86 -4.06 -2.92 5.87
N SER A 87 -2.81 -2.89 5.43
CA SER A 87 -1.66 -3.30 6.24
C SER A 87 -0.95 -2.06 6.80
N ILE A 88 -0.40 -2.16 8.00
CA ILE A 88 0.60 -1.17 8.45
C ILE A 88 1.93 -1.52 7.77
N ALA A 89 2.55 -0.56 7.08
CA ALA A 89 3.85 -0.76 6.45
C ALA A 89 4.93 -1.00 7.52
N TRP A 90 5.48 -2.22 7.58
CA TRP A 90 6.52 -2.58 8.57
C TRP A 90 7.66 -1.56 8.55
N THR A 91 8.19 -1.23 7.38
CA THR A 91 9.35 -0.35 7.26
C THR A 91 9.06 1.12 7.61
N ARG A 92 7.80 1.49 7.92
CA ARG A 92 7.48 2.77 8.58
C ARG A 92 7.62 2.72 10.09
N ILE A 93 7.55 1.52 10.69
CA ILE A 93 7.63 1.29 12.14
C ILE A 93 9.06 0.92 12.52
N PHE A 94 9.63 -0.06 11.81
CA PHE A 94 11.01 -0.53 11.97
C PHE A 94 11.69 -0.47 10.60
N PRO A 95 12.26 0.70 10.22
CA PRO A 95 12.88 0.90 8.91
C PRO A 95 13.91 -0.16 8.51
N LYS A 96 14.70 -0.64 9.46
CA LYS A 96 15.67 -1.73 9.28
C LYS A 96 15.16 -3.06 9.81
N GLY A 97 14.21 -3.02 10.75
CA GLY A 97 13.58 -4.21 11.33
C GLY A 97 14.10 -4.58 12.71
N ASP A 98 15.05 -3.81 13.26
CA ASP A 98 15.79 -4.09 14.50
C ASP A 98 15.84 -2.90 15.48
N GLU A 99 15.07 -1.84 15.22
CA GLU A 99 14.93 -0.73 16.16
C GLU A 99 14.23 -1.19 17.46
N LEU A 100 14.59 -0.59 18.60
CA LEU A 100 14.11 -0.93 19.96
C LEU A 100 13.19 0.14 20.54
#